data_AF-A0A8H3XMC5-F1
#
_entry.id   AF-A0A8H3XMC5-F1
#
_cell.length_a   1.000
_cell.length_b   1.000
_cell.length_c   1.000
_cell.angle_alpha   90.00
_cell.angle_beta   90.00
_cell.angle_gamma   90.00
#
_symmetry.space_group_name_H-M   'P 1'
#
loop_
_entity.id
_entity.type
_entity.pdbx_description
1 polymer ?
#
loop_
_entity_poly.entity_id
_entity_poly.type
_entity_poly.pdbx_seq_one_letter_code
_entity_poly.pdbx_strand_id
1 'polypeptide(L)'
;MGLKSGPPRRNRGITLQKKHNRFKCTCPGCNLYFSSYGEVSQHVKDIHDTTLLGAKYERESKIEQKINDKRHPSFKEAFCNQLDDIINGLTKYYHLTEQAILIDEDLKKSRDSLLLLKQDFSSFSEHQFRISENALNKKIKAERENANTMIQKYKEEISRLKCELTKNKDKIASLVNQNRELYEKYSKLQEKYTTLQQEYQALIENNSDYFIERCELLKKENYSLVQRNLELNDEIEDLKERNKEIENLKERNKDIERVTEVFVIVE
;
A
#
# COMPACT_ATOMS: atom_id res chain seq x y z
N MET A 1 -59.42 -3.97 67.63
CA MET A 1 -59.46 -2.57 68.10
C MET A 1 -59.71 -1.70 66.87
N GLY A 2 -60.75 -0.89 66.71
CA GLY A 2 -61.96 -0.65 67.49
C GLY A 2 -63.10 -0.25 66.52
N LEU A 3 -64.33 -0.60 66.89
CA LEU A 3 -65.47 0.31 67.13
C LEU A 3 -66.12 0.87 65.84
N LYS A 4 -67.41 0.72 65.51
CA LYS A 4 -68.67 0.31 66.17
C LYS A 4 -69.65 -0.09 65.03
N SER A 5 -70.25 -1.28 64.98
CA SER A 5 -71.50 -1.71 65.65
C SER A 5 -72.67 -0.71 65.53
N GLY A 6 -73.74 -1.12 64.82
CA GLY A 6 -75.03 -0.40 64.64
C GLY A 6 -75.86 -0.27 65.93
N PRO A 7 -77.14 -0.71 66.02
CA PRO A 7 -78.11 -1.08 64.99
C PRO A 7 -79.54 -0.54 65.37
N PRO A 8 -80.64 -1.32 65.53
CA PRO A 8 -81.94 -1.07 64.88
C PRO A 8 -83.11 -1.01 65.89
N ARG A 9 -84.33 -1.36 65.42
CA ARG A 9 -85.52 -1.91 66.15
C ARG A 9 -86.71 -0.95 66.25
N ARG A 10 -87.83 -1.30 65.62
CA ARG A 10 -88.84 -2.35 65.97
C ARG A 10 -89.74 -1.94 67.13
N ASN A 11 -90.99 -1.66 66.75
CA ASN A 11 -92.18 -2.44 67.10
C ASN A 11 -92.71 -2.50 68.54
N ARG A 12 -94.06 -2.39 68.58
CA ARG A 12 -95.03 -2.86 69.60
C ARG A 12 -95.09 -1.99 70.85
N GLY A 13 -96.24 -1.61 71.37
CA GLY A 13 -97.62 -2.03 71.14
C GLY A 13 -98.41 -1.80 72.44
N ILE A 14 -99.70 -2.17 72.43
CA ILE A 14 -100.57 -2.42 73.61
C ILE A 14 -101.22 -1.13 74.16
N THR A 15 -102.40 -0.74 73.68
CA THR A 15 -103.80 -1.13 74.02
C THR A 15 -104.41 -0.47 75.26
N LEU A 16 -105.71 -0.21 75.10
CA LEU A 16 -106.77 -0.23 76.13
C LEU A 16 -106.92 1.03 77.00
N GLN A 17 -107.79 1.97 76.62
CA GLN A 17 -109.23 1.95 76.92
C GLN A 17 -109.89 3.34 76.73
N LYS A 18 -111.00 3.32 76.00
CA LYS A 18 -112.27 4.04 76.24
C LYS A 18 -112.23 5.51 76.72
N LYS A 19 -112.73 6.33 75.79
CA LYS A 19 -113.91 7.22 75.90
C LYS A 19 -113.63 8.73 75.78
N HIS A 20 -114.42 9.31 74.88
CA HIS A 20 -114.74 10.72 74.65
C HIS A 20 -113.85 11.45 73.63
N ASN A 21 -114.21 11.33 72.35
CA ASN A 21 -113.74 12.13 71.22
C ASN A 21 -114.04 13.61 71.48
N ARG A 22 -113.00 14.42 71.72
CA ARG A 22 -113.14 15.86 72.01
C ARG A 22 -112.38 16.77 71.06
N PHE A 23 -111.69 16.23 70.04
CA PHE A 23 -110.86 17.04 69.14
C PHE A 23 -111.48 17.13 67.75
N LYS A 24 -111.93 18.33 67.38
CA LYS A 24 -112.46 18.64 66.04
C LYS A 24 -111.31 19.09 65.13
N CYS A 25 -111.31 18.64 63.87
CA CYS A 25 -110.43 19.21 62.86
C CYS A 25 -110.74 20.70 62.66
N THR A 26 -109.71 21.55 62.69
CA THR A 26 -109.84 23.02 62.54
C THR A 26 -109.86 23.47 61.08
N CYS A 27 -109.74 22.57 60.10
CA CYS A 27 -109.80 22.91 58.67
C CYS A 27 -111.24 23.29 58.24
N PRO A 28 -111.43 24.41 57.52
CA PRO A 28 -112.75 24.86 57.06
C PRO A 28 -113.45 23.80 56.22
N GLY A 29 -114.69 23.44 56.59
CA GLY A 29 -115.50 22.44 55.88
C GLY A 29 -115.32 20.99 56.35
N CYS A 30 -114.38 20.69 57.25
CA CYS A 30 -114.21 19.35 57.80
C CYS A 30 -114.89 19.20 59.17
N ASN A 31 -115.87 18.28 59.26
CA ASN A 31 -116.66 18.05 60.48
C ASN A 31 -116.29 16.76 61.22
N LEU A 32 -115.10 16.22 60.96
CA LEU A 32 -114.63 14.98 61.58
C LEU A 32 -114.07 15.25 62.99
N TYR A 33 -114.41 14.34 63.90
CA TYR A 33 -113.98 14.35 65.29
C TYR A 33 -113.09 13.16 65.58
N PHE A 34 -112.01 13.40 66.31
CA PHE A 34 -110.97 12.43 66.56
C PHE A 34 -110.75 12.21 68.06
N SER A 35 -110.20 11.04 68.37
CA SER A 35 -110.02 10.56 69.73
C SER A 35 -108.78 11.15 70.39
N SER A 36 -107.81 11.62 69.58
CA SER A 36 -106.60 12.28 70.06
C SER A 36 -106.13 13.39 69.11
N TYR A 37 -105.33 14.32 69.63
CA TYR A 37 -104.68 15.34 68.80
C TYR A 37 -103.72 14.73 67.75
N GLY A 38 -103.11 13.58 68.06
CA GLY A 38 -102.27 12.85 67.10
C GLY A 38 -103.04 12.37 65.88
N GLU A 39 -104.29 11.91 66.07
CA GLU A 39 -105.19 11.51 64.97
C GLU A 39 -105.66 12.72 64.15
N VAL A 40 -105.93 13.87 64.78
CA VAL A 40 -106.22 15.12 64.03
C VAL A 40 -105.02 15.53 63.18
N SER A 41 -103.82 15.49 63.75
CA SER A 41 -102.59 15.89 63.05
C SER A 41 -102.27 14.96 61.88
N GLN A 42 -102.49 13.65 62.05
CA GLN A 42 -102.33 12.67 60.96
C GLN A 42 -103.40 12.86 59.87
N HIS A 43 -104.66 13.12 60.23
CA HIS A 43 -105.72 13.43 59.27
C HIS A 43 -105.44 14.70 58.46
N VAL A 44 -104.94 15.77 59.09
CA VAL A 44 -104.54 17.00 58.39
C VAL A 44 -103.39 16.71 57.42
N LYS A 45 -102.41 15.89 57.78
CA LYS A 45 -101.34 15.47 56.85
C LYS A 45 -101.83 14.60 55.69
N ASP A 46 -102.74 13.66 55.95
CA ASP A 46 -103.12 12.69 54.91
C ASP A 46 -104.17 13.26 53.93
N ILE A 47 -105.10 14.07 54.43
CA ILE A 47 -106.24 14.59 53.64
C ILE A 47 -106.01 16.04 53.19
N HIS A 48 -105.31 16.88 53.97
CA HIS A 48 -105.18 18.31 53.69
C HIS A 48 -103.80 18.75 53.18
N ASP A 49 -102.69 18.08 53.56
CA ASP A 49 -101.36 18.35 52.96
C ASP A 49 -101.27 17.83 51.51
N THR A 50 -102.02 16.78 51.15
CA THR A 50 -102.20 16.35 49.75
C THR A 50 -102.94 17.39 48.91
N THR A 51 -103.76 18.25 49.53
CA THR A 51 -104.43 19.36 48.83
C THR A 51 -103.50 20.58 48.65
N LEU A 52 -102.48 20.74 49.49
CA LEU A 52 -101.49 21.83 49.40
C LEU A 52 -100.42 21.56 48.32
N LEU A 53 -100.05 20.29 48.07
CA LEU A 53 -99.20 19.91 46.93
C LEU A 53 -99.94 20.04 45.59
N GLY A 54 -101.24 19.75 45.55
CA GLY A 54 -102.09 20.01 44.38
C GLY A 54 -102.23 21.51 44.04
N ALA A 55 -102.34 22.37 45.06
CA ALA A 55 -102.40 23.82 44.85
C ALA A 55 -101.06 24.46 44.44
N LYS A 56 -99.92 23.80 44.74
CA LYS A 56 -98.59 24.24 44.28
C LYS A 56 -98.35 23.85 42.82
N TYR A 57 -98.75 22.63 42.43
CA TYR A 57 -98.72 22.18 41.04
C TYR A 57 -99.67 22.97 40.12
N GLU A 58 -100.84 23.43 40.61
CA GLU A 58 -101.70 24.29 39.80
C GLU A 58 -101.18 25.72 39.64
N ARG A 59 -100.42 26.27 40.60
CA ARG A 59 -99.76 27.58 40.44
C ARG A 59 -98.54 27.50 39.52
N GLU A 60 -97.76 26.43 39.59
CA GLU A 60 -96.62 26.21 38.69
C GLU A 60 -97.08 25.84 37.27
N SER A 61 -98.16 25.06 37.11
CA SER A 61 -98.80 24.80 35.80
C SER A 61 -99.40 26.06 35.18
N LYS A 62 -100.03 26.95 35.97
CA LYS A 62 -100.55 28.24 35.45
C LYS A 62 -99.45 29.25 35.11
N ILE A 63 -98.24 29.10 35.66
CA ILE A 63 -97.06 29.88 35.25
C ILE A 63 -96.45 29.28 33.97
N GLU A 64 -96.36 27.95 33.84
CA GLU A 64 -95.91 27.29 32.60
C GLU A 64 -96.88 27.53 31.43
N GLN A 65 -98.19 27.57 31.65
CA GLN A 65 -99.18 27.88 30.61
C GLN A 65 -99.17 29.37 30.21
N LYS A 66 -98.88 30.31 31.12
CA LYS A 66 -98.70 31.73 30.77
C LYS A 66 -97.39 32.03 30.04
N ILE A 67 -96.38 31.16 30.15
CA ILE A 67 -95.14 31.25 29.37
C ILE A 67 -95.29 30.57 27.99
N ASN A 68 -96.19 29.60 27.86
CA ASN A 68 -96.45 28.92 26.57
C ASN A 68 -97.33 29.75 25.62
N ASP A 69 -98.33 30.49 26.12
CA ASP A 69 -99.25 31.28 25.29
C ASP A 69 -98.72 32.67 24.89
N LYS A 70 -97.47 33.01 25.27
CA LYS A 70 -96.75 34.21 24.81
C LYS A 70 -95.45 33.90 24.06
N ARG A 71 -95.18 32.64 23.73
CA ARG A 71 -94.11 32.32 22.78
C ARG A 71 -94.72 32.25 21.39
N HIS A 72 -94.56 33.38 20.69
CA HIS A 72 -94.73 33.51 19.25
C HIS A 72 -94.28 32.20 18.53
N PRO A 73 -95.00 31.71 17.50
CA PRO A 73 -94.58 30.55 16.71
C PRO A 73 -93.11 30.65 16.26
N SER A 74 -92.63 31.88 16.05
CA SER A 74 -91.25 32.19 15.66
C SER A 74 -90.19 31.88 16.72
N PHE A 75 -90.50 31.78 18.02
CA PHE A 75 -89.47 31.46 19.03
C PHE A 75 -89.21 29.96 19.11
N LYS A 76 -90.25 29.14 18.93
CA LYS A 76 -90.13 27.67 18.90
C LYS A 76 -89.46 27.24 17.59
N GLU A 77 -89.83 27.88 16.49
CA GLU A 77 -89.20 27.71 15.18
C GLU A 77 -87.74 28.20 15.19
N ALA A 78 -87.43 29.36 15.80
CA ALA A 78 -86.04 29.83 15.93
C ALA A 78 -85.16 28.91 16.79
N PHE A 79 -85.72 28.32 17.87
CA PHE A 79 -84.96 27.40 18.71
C PHE A 79 -84.77 26.03 18.03
N CYS A 80 -85.76 25.55 17.28
CA CYS A 80 -85.63 24.37 16.42
C CYS A 80 -84.61 24.61 15.31
N ASN A 81 -84.66 25.76 14.63
CA ASN A 81 -83.68 26.13 13.61
C ASN A 81 -82.26 26.25 14.20
N GLN A 82 -82.10 26.81 15.40
CA GLN A 82 -80.80 26.85 16.09
C GLN A 82 -80.31 25.45 16.47
N LEU A 83 -81.19 24.56 16.92
CA LEU A 83 -80.84 23.17 17.19
C LEU A 83 -80.47 22.43 15.91
N ASP A 84 -81.19 22.66 14.81
CA ASP A 84 -80.86 22.10 13.50
C ASP A 84 -79.54 22.66 12.97
N ASP A 85 -79.23 23.94 13.18
CA ASP A 85 -77.93 24.54 12.84
C ASP A 85 -76.80 23.94 13.67
N ILE A 86 -77.03 23.71 14.97
CA ILE A 86 -76.07 23.05 15.86
C ILE A 86 -75.87 21.58 15.45
N ILE A 87 -76.95 20.86 15.15
CA ILE A 87 -76.92 19.47 14.70
C ILE A 87 -76.19 19.39 13.36
N ASN A 88 -76.53 20.22 12.38
CA ASN A 88 -75.84 20.29 11.09
C ASN A 88 -74.36 20.64 11.24
N GLY A 89 -74.03 21.55 12.17
CA GLY A 89 -72.66 21.90 12.53
C GLY A 89 -71.90 20.71 13.13
N LEU A 90 -72.52 19.96 14.04
CA LEU A 90 -71.98 18.77 14.66
C LEU A 90 -71.84 17.60 13.68
N THR A 91 -72.79 17.40 12.76
CA THR A 91 -72.73 16.41 11.68
C THR A 91 -71.58 16.73 10.72
N LYS A 92 -71.40 18.01 10.38
CA LYS A 92 -70.24 18.45 9.59
C LYS A 92 -68.93 18.20 10.31
N TYR A 93 -68.86 18.49 11.62
CA TYR A 93 -67.69 18.18 12.45
C TYR A 93 -67.43 16.67 12.52
N TYR A 94 -68.47 15.85 12.67
CA TYR A 94 -68.37 14.39 12.70
C TYR A 94 -67.76 13.83 11.40
N HIS A 95 -68.25 14.28 10.24
CA HIS A 95 -67.67 13.93 8.94
C HIS A 95 -66.22 14.40 8.78
N LEU A 96 -65.87 15.58 9.31
CA LEU A 96 -64.47 16.05 9.31
C LEU A 96 -63.59 15.17 10.19
N THR A 97 -64.07 14.69 11.34
CA THR A 97 -63.35 13.71 12.18
C THR A 97 -63.22 12.34 11.52
N GLU A 98 -64.26 11.83 10.84
CA GLU A 98 -64.15 10.57 10.08
C GLU A 98 -63.13 10.70 8.94
N GLN A 99 -63.15 11.81 8.21
CA GLN A 99 -62.13 12.10 7.20
C GLN A 99 -60.73 12.23 7.80
N ALA A 100 -60.59 12.87 8.97
CA ALA A 100 -59.31 12.99 9.66
C ALA A 100 -58.74 11.64 10.10
N ILE A 101 -59.60 10.70 10.54
CA ILE A 101 -59.20 9.33 10.90
C ILE A 101 -58.70 8.57 9.66
N LEU A 102 -59.43 8.66 8.55
CA LEU A 102 -59.01 8.03 7.29
C LEU A 102 -57.67 8.60 6.78
N ILE A 103 -57.48 9.92 6.88
CA ILE A 103 -56.22 10.58 6.53
C ILE A 103 -55.08 10.13 7.45
N ASP A 104 -55.29 9.96 8.75
CA ASP A 104 -54.27 9.48 9.69
C ASP A 104 -53.84 8.02 9.36
N GLU A 105 -54.79 7.16 9.01
CA GLU A 105 -54.48 5.79 8.58
C GLU A 105 -53.66 5.76 7.28
N ASP A 106 -54.01 6.60 6.31
CA ASP A 106 -53.25 6.70 5.06
C ASP A 106 -51.86 7.31 5.28
N LEU A 107 -51.73 8.29 6.18
CA LEU A 107 -50.44 8.83 6.60
C LEU A 107 -49.57 7.78 7.31
N LYS A 108 -50.16 6.93 8.16
CA LYS A 108 -49.44 5.79 8.79
C LYS A 108 -48.96 4.79 7.75
N LYS A 109 -49.81 4.38 6.80
CA LYS A 109 -49.41 3.49 5.69
C LYS A 109 -48.30 4.11 4.85
N SER A 110 -48.39 5.41 4.57
CA SER A 110 -47.35 6.14 3.83
C SER A 110 -46.03 6.17 4.60
N ARG A 111 -46.07 6.46 5.90
CA ARG A 111 -44.90 6.43 6.79
C ARG A 111 -44.24 5.05 6.83
N ASP A 112 -45.03 4.00 6.97
CA ASP A 112 -44.50 2.63 7.04
C ASP A 112 -43.91 2.19 5.69
N SER A 113 -44.52 2.62 4.58
CA SER A 113 -43.96 2.44 3.23
C SER A 113 -42.63 3.18 3.04
N LEU A 114 -42.52 4.41 3.56
CA LEU A 114 -41.27 5.19 3.55
C LEU A 114 -40.18 4.53 4.41
N LEU A 115 -40.54 3.93 5.54
CA LEU A 115 -39.60 3.18 6.38
C LEU A 115 -39.07 1.93 5.65
N LEU A 116 -39.94 1.18 4.97
CA LEU A 116 -39.53 0.07 4.13
C LEU A 116 -38.59 0.53 3.01
N LEU A 117 -38.97 1.58 2.27
CA LEU A 117 -38.15 2.12 1.18
C LEU A 117 -36.77 2.58 1.68
N LYS A 118 -36.71 3.19 2.88
CA LYS A 118 -35.43 3.58 3.51
C LYS A 118 -34.56 2.37 3.82
N GLN A 119 -35.16 1.28 4.32
CA GLN A 119 -34.46 0.04 4.59
C GLN A 119 -33.96 -0.62 3.30
N ASP A 120 -34.80 -0.69 2.28
CA ASP A 120 -34.46 -1.22 0.96
C ASP A 120 -33.32 -0.42 0.33
N PHE A 121 -33.38 0.91 0.37
CA PHE A 121 -32.31 1.77 -0.15
C PHE A 121 -30.99 1.56 0.59
N SER A 122 -31.04 1.39 1.91
CA SER A 122 -29.85 1.10 2.72
C SER A 122 -29.22 -0.24 2.32
N SER A 123 -30.03 -1.28 2.17
CA SER A 123 -29.57 -2.61 1.73
C SER A 123 -29.02 -2.60 0.30
N PHE A 124 -29.66 -1.86 -0.61
CA PHE A 124 -29.18 -1.67 -1.98
C PHE A 124 -27.84 -0.95 -2.02
N SER A 125 -27.69 0.14 -1.26
CA SER A 125 -26.44 0.88 -1.17
C SER A 125 -25.30 0.01 -0.63
N GLU A 126 -25.57 -0.80 0.40
CA GLU A 126 -24.58 -1.72 0.95
C GLU A 126 -24.21 -2.81 -0.06
N HIS A 127 -25.19 -3.35 -0.79
CA HIS A 127 -24.93 -4.33 -1.85
C HIS A 127 -24.09 -3.75 -2.99
N GLN A 128 -24.39 -2.53 -3.45
CA GLN A 128 -23.61 -1.83 -4.47
C GLN A 128 -22.18 -1.56 -4.01
N PHE A 129 -22.01 -1.17 -2.75
CA PHE A 129 -20.68 -1.00 -2.15
C PHE A 129 -19.90 -2.31 -2.17
N ARG A 130 -20.51 -3.42 -1.71
CA ARG A 130 -19.87 -4.74 -1.71
C ARG A 130 -19.51 -5.24 -3.12
N ILE A 131 -20.36 -5.00 -4.12
CA ILE A 131 -20.04 -5.35 -5.52
C ILE A 131 -18.80 -4.58 -5.98
N SER A 132 -18.78 -3.28 -5.73
CA SER A 132 -17.69 -2.39 -6.13
C SER A 132 -16.38 -2.76 -5.44
N GLU A 133 -16.43 -3.00 -4.13
CA GLU A 133 -15.30 -3.46 -3.33
C GLU A 133 -14.75 -4.81 -3.83
N ASN A 134 -15.62 -5.78 -4.09
CA ASN A 134 -15.22 -7.08 -4.63
C ASN A 134 -14.58 -6.97 -6.02
N ALA A 135 -15.12 -6.12 -6.89
CA ALA A 135 -14.56 -5.87 -8.21
C ALA A 135 -13.16 -5.23 -8.11
N LEU A 136 -12.99 -4.25 -7.21
CA LEU A 136 -11.72 -3.60 -6.97
C LEU A 136 -10.68 -4.56 -6.39
N ASN A 137 -11.06 -5.36 -5.39
CA ASN A 137 -10.18 -6.36 -4.77
C ASN A 137 -9.71 -7.41 -5.77
N LYS A 138 -10.57 -7.85 -6.70
CA LYS A 138 -10.17 -8.75 -7.80
C LYS A 138 -9.12 -8.11 -8.71
N LYS A 139 -9.30 -6.84 -9.09
CA LYS A 139 -8.31 -6.11 -9.92
C LYS A 139 -6.97 -5.96 -9.20
N ILE A 140 -6.99 -5.53 -7.94
CA ILE A 140 -5.78 -5.38 -7.11
C ILE A 140 -5.05 -6.72 -6.99
N LYS A 141 -5.78 -7.82 -6.78
CA LYS A 141 -5.18 -9.16 -6.69
C LYS A 141 -4.49 -9.55 -8.01
N ALA A 142 -5.16 -9.36 -9.14
CA ALA A 142 -4.60 -9.68 -10.45
C ALA A 142 -3.36 -8.83 -10.77
N GLU A 143 -3.38 -7.53 -10.48
CA GLU A 143 -2.22 -6.65 -10.66
C GLU A 143 -1.05 -7.05 -9.76
N ARG A 144 -1.31 -7.42 -8.50
CA ARG A 144 -0.28 -7.93 -7.58
C ARG A 144 0.35 -9.23 -8.08
N GLU A 145 -0.46 -10.16 -8.58
CA GLU A 145 0.03 -11.41 -9.15
C GLU A 145 0.92 -11.13 -10.37
N ASN A 146 0.47 -10.27 -11.29
CA ASN A 146 1.27 -9.83 -12.44
C ASN A 146 2.60 -9.20 -12.02
N ALA A 147 2.57 -8.26 -11.08
CA ALA A 147 3.78 -7.62 -10.55
C ALA A 147 4.75 -8.65 -9.93
N ASN A 148 4.23 -9.62 -9.16
CA ASN A 148 5.04 -10.68 -8.55
C ASN A 148 5.72 -11.56 -9.61
N THR A 149 5.03 -11.92 -10.69
CA THR A 149 5.64 -12.70 -11.78
C THR A 149 6.77 -11.94 -12.46
N MET A 150 6.61 -10.62 -12.67
CA MET A 150 7.65 -9.76 -13.26
C MET A 150 8.85 -9.62 -12.31
N ILE A 151 8.61 -9.41 -11.02
CA ILE A 151 9.66 -9.37 -10.00
C ILE A 151 10.46 -10.67 -10.00
N GLN A 152 9.79 -11.82 -10.10
CA GLN A 152 10.46 -13.12 -10.13
C GLN A 152 11.34 -13.28 -11.38
N LYS A 153 10.84 -12.92 -12.56
CA LYS A 153 11.64 -12.91 -13.81
C LYS A 153 12.87 -12.01 -13.69
N TYR A 154 12.73 -10.82 -13.11
CA TYR A 154 13.88 -9.92 -12.91
C TYR A 154 14.89 -10.48 -11.89
N LYS A 155 14.45 -11.15 -10.83
CA LYS A 155 15.36 -11.82 -9.88
C LYS A 155 16.17 -12.93 -10.55
N GLU A 156 15.54 -13.72 -11.41
CA GLU A 156 16.21 -14.78 -12.17
C GLU A 156 17.24 -14.19 -13.13
N GLU A 157 16.89 -13.12 -13.85
CA GLU A 157 17.80 -12.45 -14.77
C GLU A 157 18.99 -11.80 -14.07
N ILE A 158 18.76 -11.13 -12.94
CA ILE A 158 19.85 -10.60 -12.10
C ILE A 158 20.77 -11.72 -11.64
N SER A 159 20.24 -12.89 -11.30
CA SER A 159 21.04 -14.04 -10.87
C SER A 159 21.88 -14.61 -12.01
N ARG A 160 21.32 -14.68 -13.22
CA ARG A 160 22.03 -15.06 -14.45
C ARG A 160 23.18 -14.11 -14.75
N LEU A 161 22.91 -12.81 -14.78
CA LEU A 161 23.90 -11.77 -15.06
C LEU A 161 25.02 -11.75 -14.01
N LYS A 162 24.71 -11.97 -12.73
CA LYS A 162 25.73 -12.12 -11.68
C LYS A 162 26.66 -13.31 -11.93
N CYS A 163 26.11 -14.45 -12.36
CA CYS A 163 26.91 -15.64 -12.69
C CYS A 163 27.82 -15.39 -13.90
N GLU A 164 27.30 -14.74 -14.94
CA GLU A 164 28.10 -14.34 -16.11
C GLU A 164 29.22 -13.35 -15.75
N LEU A 165 28.91 -12.37 -14.90
CA LEU A 165 29.89 -11.42 -14.40
C LEU A 165 31.04 -12.11 -13.65
N THR A 166 30.73 -13.10 -12.80
CA THR A 166 31.78 -13.88 -12.11
C THR A 166 32.65 -14.67 -13.09
N LYS A 167 32.06 -15.36 -14.07
CA LYS A 167 32.81 -16.10 -15.11
C LYS A 167 33.72 -15.18 -15.92
N ASN A 168 33.22 -13.99 -16.28
CA ASN A 168 34.02 -13.01 -17.02
C ASN A 168 35.16 -12.47 -16.19
N LYS A 169 34.94 -12.22 -14.88
CA LYS A 169 35.99 -11.80 -13.96
C LYS A 169 37.12 -12.84 -13.87
N ASP A 170 36.77 -14.11 -13.76
CA ASP A 170 37.74 -15.21 -13.71
C ASP A 170 38.51 -15.34 -15.04
N LYS A 171 37.81 -15.19 -16.18
CA LYS A 171 38.45 -15.19 -17.50
C LYS A 171 39.43 -14.03 -17.67
N ILE A 172 39.07 -12.83 -17.22
CA ILE A 172 39.96 -11.66 -17.23
C ILE A 172 41.19 -11.93 -16.37
N ALA A 173 41.02 -12.46 -15.15
CA ALA A 173 42.15 -12.79 -14.27
C ALA A 173 43.11 -13.81 -14.92
N SER A 174 42.57 -14.84 -15.58
CA SER A 174 43.35 -15.82 -16.33
C SER A 174 44.14 -15.18 -17.49
N LEU A 175 43.50 -14.34 -18.30
CA LEU A 175 44.16 -13.62 -19.40
C LEU A 175 45.25 -12.66 -18.93
N VAL A 176 45.03 -11.97 -17.81
CA VAL A 176 46.04 -11.09 -17.21
C VAL A 176 47.27 -11.88 -16.79
N ASN A 177 47.09 -13.04 -16.17
CA ASN A 177 48.21 -13.92 -15.80
C ASN A 177 48.96 -14.44 -17.03
N GLN A 178 48.25 -14.88 -18.08
CA GLN A 178 48.86 -15.32 -19.32
C GLN A 178 49.66 -14.20 -20.01
N ASN A 179 49.13 -12.98 -20.05
CA ASN A 179 49.85 -11.82 -20.60
C ASN A 179 51.11 -11.49 -19.79
N ARG A 180 51.05 -11.59 -18.46
CA ARG A 180 52.23 -11.40 -17.60
C ARG A 180 53.32 -12.41 -17.92
N GLU A 181 52.97 -13.70 -18.02
CA GLU A 181 53.92 -14.76 -18.37
C GLU A 181 54.53 -14.58 -19.77
N LEU A 182 53.73 -14.15 -20.74
CA LEU A 182 54.22 -13.84 -22.09
C LEU A 182 55.21 -12.67 -22.06
N TYR A 183 54.91 -11.63 -21.29
CA TYR A 183 55.80 -10.48 -21.14
C TYR A 183 57.13 -10.86 -20.49
N GLU A 184 57.11 -11.69 -19.45
CA GLU A 184 58.35 -12.22 -18.83
C GLU A 184 59.19 -13.05 -19.80
N LYS A 185 58.55 -13.90 -20.62
CA LYS A 185 59.23 -14.68 -21.65
C LYS A 185 59.86 -13.77 -22.71
N TYR A 186 59.13 -12.75 -23.14
CA TYR A 186 59.62 -11.76 -24.10
C TYR A 186 60.83 -10.99 -23.55
N SER A 187 60.76 -10.52 -22.30
CA SER A 187 61.87 -9.82 -21.64
C SER A 187 63.14 -10.68 -21.60
N LYS A 188 63.02 -11.95 -21.18
CA LYS A 188 64.15 -12.90 -21.17
C LYS A 188 64.72 -13.16 -22.56
N LEU A 189 63.87 -13.22 -23.58
CA LEU A 189 64.31 -13.42 -24.96
C LEU A 189 65.06 -12.19 -25.48
N GLN A 190 64.58 -10.98 -25.14
CA GLN A 190 65.22 -9.73 -25.49
C GLN A 190 66.60 -9.61 -24.84
N GLU A 191 66.74 -9.94 -23.56
CA GLU A 191 68.03 -10.01 -22.87
C GLU A 191 69.00 -10.95 -23.60
N LYS A 192 68.57 -12.17 -23.92
CA LYS A 192 69.40 -13.13 -24.68
C LYS A 192 69.83 -12.59 -26.05
N TYR A 193 68.92 -11.92 -26.76
CA TYR A 193 69.24 -11.32 -28.05
C TYR A 193 70.31 -10.23 -27.90
N THR A 194 70.19 -9.36 -26.88
CA THR A 194 71.19 -8.32 -26.62
C THR A 194 72.56 -8.90 -26.26
N THR A 195 72.61 -9.97 -25.45
CA THR A 195 73.87 -10.67 -25.13
C THR A 195 74.48 -11.28 -26.38
N LEU A 196 73.69 -12.00 -27.19
CA LEU A 196 74.19 -12.62 -28.42
C LEU A 196 74.71 -11.58 -29.42
N GLN A 197 74.04 -10.43 -29.52
CA GLN A 197 74.49 -9.32 -30.36
C GLN A 197 75.84 -8.76 -29.90
N GLN A 198 76.04 -8.63 -28.59
CA GLN A 198 77.33 -8.19 -28.01
C GLN A 198 78.44 -9.22 -28.25
N GLU A 199 78.16 -10.51 -28.05
CA GLU A 199 79.10 -11.60 -28.32
C GLU A 199 79.51 -11.64 -29.79
N TYR A 200 78.54 -11.48 -30.71
CA TYR A 200 78.81 -11.43 -32.14
C TYR A 200 79.69 -10.23 -32.52
N GLN A 201 79.41 -9.06 -31.96
CA GLN A 201 80.22 -7.86 -32.21
C GLN A 201 81.67 -8.04 -31.70
N ALA A 202 81.84 -8.57 -30.48
CA ALA A 202 83.15 -8.86 -29.92
C ALA A 202 83.93 -9.90 -30.76
N LEU A 203 83.25 -10.90 -31.32
CA LEU A 203 83.88 -11.89 -32.20
C LEU A 203 84.40 -11.26 -33.49
N ILE A 204 83.66 -10.34 -34.10
CA ILE A 204 84.09 -9.61 -35.29
C ILE A 204 85.35 -8.78 -34.98
N GLU A 205 85.32 -8.02 -33.88
CA GLU A 205 86.44 -7.18 -33.44
C GLU A 205 87.69 -8.01 -33.19
N ASN A 206 87.59 -9.07 -32.39
CA ASN A 206 88.71 -9.95 -32.09
C ASN A 206 89.30 -10.61 -33.35
N ASN A 207 88.46 -11.07 -34.27
CA ASN A 207 88.94 -11.66 -35.52
C ASN A 207 89.65 -10.62 -36.39
N SER A 208 89.09 -9.41 -36.51
CA SER A 208 89.71 -8.32 -37.26
C SER A 208 91.10 -7.99 -36.71
N ASP A 209 91.22 -7.83 -35.39
CA ASP A 209 92.49 -7.53 -34.72
C ASP A 209 93.52 -8.64 -34.92
N TYR A 210 93.11 -9.91 -34.76
CA TYR A 210 93.98 -11.06 -35.00
C TYR A 210 94.51 -11.10 -36.44
N PHE A 211 93.66 -10.87 -37.44
CA PHE A 211 94.09 -10.87 -38.84
C PHE A 211 95.04 -9.72 -39.15
N ILE A 212 94.77 -8.52 -38.62
CA ILE A 212 95.64 -7.35 -38.78
C ILE A 212 97.01 -7.63 -38.15
N GLU A 213 97.06 -8.05 -36.89
CA GLU A 213 98.30 -8.34 -36.17
C GLU A 213 99.12 -9.42 -36.89
N ARG A 214 98.46 -10.50 -37.33
CA ARG A 214 99.12 -11.59 -38.07
C ARG A 214 99.71 -11.11 -39.40
N CYS A 215 99.01 -10.24 -40.13
CA CYS A 215 99.51 -9.66 -41.38
C CYS A 215 100.73 -8.77 -41.14
N GLU A 216 100.72 -7.95 -40.07
CA GLU A 216 101.86 -7.11 -39.71
C GLU A 216 103.09 -7.92 -39.32
N LEU A 217 102.92 -8.99 -38.53
CA LEU A 217 104.00 -9.90 -38.16
C LEU A 217 104.61 -10.57 -39.39
N LEU A 218 103.78 -11.14 -40.27
CA LEU A 218 104.24 -11.77 -41.51
C LEU A 218 104.97 -10.77 -42.42
N LYS A 219 104.52 -9.52 -42.47
CA LYS A 219 105.18 -8.46 -43.25
C LYS A 219 106.58 -8.15 -42.69
N LYS A 220 106.74 -8.08 -41.36
CA LYS A 220 108.03 -7.88 -40.70
C LYS A 220 108.97 -9.07 -40.93
N GLU A 221 108.49 -10.30 -40.77
CA GLU A 221 109.26 -11.51 -41.03
C GLU A 221 109.74 -11.57 -42.48
N ASN A 222 108.86 -11.28 -43.44
CA ASN A 222 109.20 -11.27 -44.86
C ASN A 222 110.25 -10.19 -45.19
N TYR A 223 110.13 -8.99 -44.61
CA TYR A 223 111.14 -7.96 -44.77
C TYR A 223 112.52 -8.42 -44.28
N SER A 224 112.59 -9.03 -43.08
CA SER A 224 113.84 -9.57 -42.53
C SER A 224 114.42 -10.68 -43.41
N LEU A 225 113.59 -11.57 -43.97
CA LEU A 225 114.03 -12.62 -44.88
C LEU A 225 114.55 -12.05 -46.20
N VAL A 226 113.86 -11.06 -46.78
CA VAL A 226 114.32 -10.36 -47.99
C VAL A 226 115.67 -9.69 -47.75
N GLN A 227 115.83 -9.01 -46.61
CA GLN A 227 117.10 -8.36 -46.25
C GLN A 227 118.23 -9.38 -46.13
N ARG A 228 118.00 -10.51 -45.45
CA ARG A 228 119.01 -11.58 -45.33
C ARG A 228 119.34 -12.21 -46.67
N ASN A 229 118.36 -12.37 -47.57
CA ASN A 229 118.59 -12.87 -48.92
C ASN A 229 119.45 -11.92 -49.75
N LEU A 230 119.28 -10.59 -49.60
CA LEU A 230 120.13 -9.61 -50.27
C LEU A 230 121.58 -9.74 -49.78
N GLU A 231 121.81 -9.78 -48.46
CA GLU A 231 123.14 -9.97 -47.88
C GLU A 231 123.81 -11.26 -48.38
N LEU A 232 123.08 -12.38 -48.40
CA LEU A 232 123.61 -13.64 -48.91
C LEU A 232 123.94 -13.58 -50.40
N ASN A 233 123.17 -12.85 -51.20
CA ASN A 233 123.47 -12.67 -52.63
C ASN A 233 124.74 -11.84 -52.83
N ASP A 234 124.93 -10.79 -52.04
CA ASP A 234 126.17 -9.99 -52.06
C ASP A 234 127.38 -10.87 -51.68
N GLU A 235 127.26 -11.66 -50.60
CA GLU A 235 128.29 -12.64 -50.19
C GLU A 235 128.60 -13.65 -51.30
N ILE A 236 127.59 -14.12 -52.05
CA ILE A 236 127.77 -15.04 -53.18
C ILE A 236 128.52 -14.37 -54.33
N GLU A 237 128.21 -13.11 -54.67
CA GLU A 237 128.92 -12.38 -55.72
C GLU A 237 130.38 -12.13 -55.35
N ASP A 238 130.65 -11.73 -54.10
CA ASP A 238 132.02 -11.60 -53.58
C ASP A 238 132.80 -12.92 -53.69
N LEU A 239 132.17 -14.04 -53.32
CA LEU A 239 132.79 -15.37 -53.45
C LEU A 239 133.03 -15.77 -54.91
N LYS A 240 132.11 -15.43 -55.84
CA LYS A 240 132.32 -15.66 -57.27
C LYS A 240 133.51 -14.86 -57.80
N GLU A 241 133.67 -13.61 -57.37
CA GLU A 241 134.81 -12.78 -57.76
C GLU A 241 136.13 -13.34 -57.24
N ARG A 242 136.20 -13.69 -55.96
CA ARG A 242 137.38 -14.35 -55.37
C ARG A 242 137.70 -15.68 -56.05
N ASN A 243 136.69 -16.46 -56.43
CA ASN A 243 136.90 -17.71 -57.18
C ASN A 243 137.49 -17.46 -58.58
N LYS A 244 137.06 -16.40 -59.28
CA LYS A 244 137.70 -15.99 -60.56
C LYS A 244 139.16 -15.64 -60.36
N GLU A 245 139.48 -14.90 -59.29
CA GLU A 245 140.87 -14.56 -58.95
C GLU A 245 141.73 -15.80 -58.67
N ILE A 246 141.19 -16.77 -57.91
CA ILE A 246 141.85 -18.05 -57.65
C ILE A 246 142.10 -18.81 -58.96
N GLU A 247 141.13 -18.89 -59.88
CA GLU A 247 141.33 -19.55 -61.17
C GLU A 247 142.40 -18.86 -62.02
N ASN A 248 142.42 -17.51 -62.07
CA ASN A 248 143.49 -16.75 -62.73
C ASN A 248 144.88 -17.04 -62.11
N LEU A 249 144.96 -17.13 -60.77
CA LEU A 249 146.20 -17.48 -60.08
C LEU A 249 146.65 -18.91 -60.36
N LYS A 250 145.71 -19.87 -60.41
CA LYS A 250 146.00 -21.26 -60.80
C LYS A 250 146.54 -21.34 -62.23
N GLU A 251 145.98 -20.57 -63.16
CA GLU A 251 146.47 -20.51 -64.53
C GLU A 251 147.90 -19.94 -64.61
N ARG A 252 148.16 -18.82 -63.92
CA ARG A 252 149.52 -18.25 -63.81
C ARG A 252 150.52 -19.22 -63.17
N ASN A 253 150.12 -19.96 -62.13
CA ASN A 253 150.99 -20.96 -61.52
C ASN A 253 151.34 -22.09 -62.49
N LYS A 254 150.38 -22.57 -63.29
CA LYS A 254 150.66 -23.54 -64.37
C LYS A 254 151.63 -22.98 -65.41
N ASP A 255 151.53 -21.69 -65.75
CA ASP A 255 152.49 -21.04 -66.65
C ASP A 255 153.91 -21.01 -66.05
N ILE A 256 154.03 -20.68 -64.77
CA ILE A 256 155.31 -20.68 -64.06
C ILE A 256 155.90 -22.09 -64.02
N GLU A 257 155.10 -23.10 -63.64
CA GLU A 257 155.51 -24.51 -63.62
C GLU A 257 156.11 -24.93 -64.97
N ARG A 258 155.44 -24.58 -66.09
CA ARG A 258 155.96 -24.82 -67.45
C ARG A 258 157.30 -24.14 -67.72
N VAL A 259 157.50 -22.89 -67.26
CA VAL A 259 158.78 -22.18 -67.43
C VAL A 259 159.89 -22.81 -66.58
N THR A 260 159.60 -23.19 -65.34
CA THR A 260 160.57 -23.87 -64.48
C THR A 260 160.99 -25.23 -65.01
N GLU A 261 160.07 -26.02 -65.59
CA GLU A 261 160.40 -27.29 -66.24
C GLU A 261 161.36 -27.10 -67.43
N VAL A 262 161.23 -26.00 -68.19
CA VAL A 262 162.15 -25.68 -69.29
C VAL A 262 163.53 -25.26 -68.77
N PHE A 263 163.61 -24.49 -67.68
CA PHE A 263 164.90 -24.08 -67.10
C PHE A 263 165.69 -25.25 -66.52
N VAL A 264 165.03 -26.27 -65.96
CA VAL A 264 165.69 -27.48 -65.42
C VAL A 264 166.28 -28.39 -66.53
N ILE A 265 165.89 -28.20 -67.80
CA ILE A 265 166.43 -28.98 -68.94
C ILE A 265 167.66 -28.30 -69.58
N VAL A 266 167.96 -27.04 -69.23
CA VAL A 266 169.01 -26.21 -69.86
C VAL A 266 170.27 -26.06 -68.99
N GLU A 267 170.29 -26.61 -67.77
CA GLU A 267 171.49 -26.79 -66.93
C GLU A 267 172.02 -28.23 -66.99
#